data_AF-A0A9P2WQF6-F1
#
_entry.id   AF-A0A9P2WQF6-F1
#
_cell.length_a   1.000
_cell.length_b   1.000
_cell.length_c   1.000
_cell.angle_alpha   90.00
_cell.angle_beta   90.00
_cell.angle_gamma   90.00
#
_symmetry.space_group_name_H-M   'P 1'
#
loop_
_entity.id
_entity.type
_entity.pdbx_description
1 polymer ?
#
loop_
_entity_poly.entity_id
_entity_poly.type
_entity_poly.pdbx_seq_one_letter_code
_entity_poly.pdbx_strand_id
1 'polypeptide(L)'
;MPVKLDWEPQPAAPNTYRAELNWQGAPGLSAAIASALRGWQRLRYEITEDATPGCDGVRYSYTPTLGFFSAVTSASGEVLVSEARLRDAMERAAAQGLDLAEEIDKLLGRAWDEELEPFRYAGEGAPVRWLHATG
;
A
#
# COMPACT_ATOMS: atom_id res chain seq x y z
N MET A 1 20.17 14.45 -0.77
CA MET A 1 20.84 13.68 -1.84
C MET A 1 19.78 12.91 -2.62
N PRO A 2 19.95 12.67 -3.93
CA PRO A 2 19.04 11.80 -4.68
C PRO A 2 19.09 10.37 -4.11
N VAL A 3 17.92 9.74 -3.98
CA VAL A 3 17.80 8.34 -3.55
C VAL A 3 18.21 7.45 -4.72
N LYS A 4 19.13 6.51 -4.49
CA LYS A 4 19.47 5.48 -5.46
C LYS A 4 18.59 4.26 -5.20
N LEU A 5 17.87 3.82 -6.23
CA LEU A 5 17.13 2.57 -6.24
C LEU A 5 17.91 1.54 -7.05
N ASP A 6 18.08 0.34 -6.49
CA ASP A 6 18.64 -0.79 -7.20
C ASP A 6 17.49 -1.53 -7.90
N TRP A 7 17.41 -1.37 -9.21
CA TRP A 7 16.33 -1.93 -10.03
C TRP A 7 16.72 -3.30 -10.57
N GLU A 8 15.78 -4.23 -10.54
CA GLU A 8 15.92 -5.57 -11.11
C GLU A 8 14.74 -5.91 -12.02
N PRO A 9 14.89 -6.82 -13.00
CA PRO A 9 13.78 -7.27 -13.82
C PRO A 9 12.66 -7.87 -12.96
N GLN A 10 11.40 -7.59 -13.31
CA GLN A 10 10.23 -8.13 -12.60
C GLN A 10 9.71 -9.41 -13.30
N PRO A 11 9.88 -10.61 -12.69
CA PRO A 11 9.47 -11.86 -13.32
C PRO A 11 7.96 -11.97 -13.58
N ALA A 12 7.13 -11.33 -12.75
CA ALA A 12 5.67 -11.39 -12.88
C ALA A 12 5.12 -10.58 -14.08
N ALA A 13 5.91 -9.67 -14.63
CA ALA A 13 5.51 -8.84 -15.78
C ALA A 13 6.72 -8.57 -16.69
N PRO A 14 6.82 -9.25 -17.85
CA PRO A 14 7.92 -9.06 -18.80
C PRO A 14 8.11 -7.59 -19.19
N ASN A 15 9.38 -7.20 -19.40
CA ASN A 15 9.78 -5.83 -19.73
C ASN A 15 9.44 -4.76 -18.67
N THR A 16 9.20 -5.19 -17.43
CA THR A 16 9.08 -4.27 -16.29
C THR A 16 10.19 -4.52 -15.28
N TYR A 17 10.38 -3.56 -14.38
CA TYR A 17 11.42 -3.58 -13.35
C TYR A 17 10.79 -3.31 -11.99
N ARG A 18 11.41 -3.82 -10.94
CA ARG A 18 11.05 -3.59 -9.53
C ARG A 18 12.25 -3.01 -8.77
N ALA A 19 11.96 -2.32 -7.69
CA ALA A 19 12.93 -1.92 -6.69
C ALA A 19 12.22 -1.84 -5.34
N GLU A 20 12.97 -2.07 -4.27
CA GLU A 20 12.49 -1.94 -2.90
C GLU A 20 13.38 -0.95 -2.15
N LEU A 21 12.77 -0.25 -1.20
CA LEU A 21 13.48 0.72 -0.39
C LEU A 21 12.89 0.75 1.02
N ASN A 22 13.73 0.55 2.03
CA ASN A 22 13.38 0.88 3.41
C ASN A 22 13.95 2.25 3.77
N TRP A 23 13.17 3.03 4.49
CA TRP A 23 13.55 4.35 4.95
C TRP A 23 13.23 4.53 6.43
N GLN A 24 13.85 5.55 7.02
CA GLN A 24 13.47 6.09 8.31
C GLN A 24 13.27 7.60 8.13
N GLY A 25 12.23 8.16 8.73
CA GLY A 25 11.90 9.57 8.58
C GLY A 25 10.84 10.02 9.56
N ALA A 26 10.38 11.26 9.41
CA ALA A 26 9.30 11.80 10.22
C ALA A 26 7.98 11.05 9.96
N PRO A 27 7.09 10.93 10.98
CA PRO A 27 5.76 10.38 10.79
C PRO A 27 5.00 11.08 9.66
N GLY A 28 4.28 10.32 8.84
CA GLY A 28 3.56 10.80 7.66
C GLY A 28 4.40 10.90 6.38
N LEU A 29 5.68 10.51 6.41
CA LEU A 29 6.51 10.49 5.21
C LEU A 29 5.95 9.55 4.14
N SER A 30 5.34 8.42 4.52
CA SER A 30 4.65 7.53 3.58
C SER A 30 3.55 8.24 2.78
N ALA A 31 2.76 9.09 3.43
CA ALA A 31 1.72 9.88 2.76
C ALA A 31 2.32 10.87 1.76
N ALA A 32 3.44 11.51 2.13
CA ALA A 32 4.16 12.42 1.23
C ALA A 32 4.74 11.69 0.01
N ILE A 33 5.32 10.50 0.20
CA ILE A 33 5.82 9.64 -0.89
C ILE A 33 4.64 9.22 -1.79
N ALA A 34 3.57 8.70 -1.20
CA ALA A 34 2.37 8.25 -1.90
C ALA A 34 1.75 9.37 -2.76
N SER A 35 1.71 10.59 -2.24
CA SER A 35 1.25 11.79 -2.95
C SER A 35 2.18 12.14 -4.12
N ALA A 36 3.49 12.12 -3.92
CA ALA A 36 4.48 12.42 -4.96
C ALA A 36 4.43 11.40 -6.11
N LEU A 37 4.17 10.12 -5.81
CA LEU A 37 4.06 9.05 -6.81
C LEU A 37 2.72 9.03 -7.55
N ARG A 38 1.68 9.73 -7.06
CA ARG A 38 0.33 9.68 -7.65
C ARG A 38 0.27 10.10 -9.12
N GLY A 39 1.18 10.97 -9.56
CA GLY A 39 1.28 11.39 -10.97
C GLY A 39 1.86 10.32 -11.91
N TRP A 40 2.42 9.24 -11.37
CA TRP A 40 3.15 8.22 -12.11
C TRP A 40 2.25 7.02 -12.42
N GLN A 41 1.29 7.24 -13.32
CA GLN A 41 0.16 6.33 -13.56
C GLN A 41 0.54 4.94 -14.11
N ARG A 42 1.81 4.70 -14.43
CA ARG A 42 2.32 3.39 -14.89
C ARG A 42 2.96 2.57 -13.78
N LEU A 43 3.18 3.15 -12.60
CA LEU A 43 3.75 2.43 -11.47
C LEU A 43 2.70 1.57 -10.76
N ARG A 44 3.17 0.46 -10.20
CA ARG A 44 2.51 -0.26 -9.10
C ARG A 44 3.38 -0.04 -7.87
N TYR A 45 2.79 0.34 -6.75
CA TYR A 45 3.55 0.54 -5.53
C TYR A 45 2.73 0.20 -4.29
N GLU A 46 3.45 -0.26 -3.28
CA GLU A 46 2.99 -0.38 -1.91
C GLU A 46 3.97 0.39 -1.02
N ILE A 47 3.45 1.21 -0.12
CA ILE A 47 4.22 2.00 0.83
C ILE A 47 3.64 1.72 2.21
N THR A 48 4.46 1.20 3.10
CA THR A 48 4.05 0.89 4.47
C THR A 48 4.85 1.75 5.44
N GLU A 49 4.16 2.31 6.43
CA GLU A 49 4.76 3.02 7.55
C GLU A 49 4.33 2.34 8.86
N ASP A 50 5.32 2.01 9.68
CA ASP A 50 5.09 1.44 10.99
C ASP A 50 4.48 2.47 11.95
N ALA A 51 3.68 2.01 12.91
CA ALA A 51 3.12 2.86 13.94
C ALA A 51 4.21 3.52 14.80
N THR A 52 3.98 4.77 15.18
CA THR A 52 4.85 5.54 16.07
C THR A 52 4.02 6.16 17.21
N PRO A 53 4.61 6.67 18.30
CA PRO A 53 3.83 7.27 19.39
C PRO A 53 2.88 8.38 18.89
N GLY A 54 1.57 8.13 18.96
CA GLY A 54 0.54 9.07 18.52
C GLY A 54 0.19 9.01 17.03
N CYS A 55 0.77 8.10 16.25
CA CYS A 55 0.44 7.89 14.85
C CYS A 55 0.25 6.40 14.55
N ASP A 56 -0.88 6.06 13.93
CA ASP A 56 -1.15 4.69 13.51
C ASP A 56 -0.23 4.28 12.34
N GLY A 57 0.03 2.98 12.22
CA GLY A 57 0.66 2.43 11.03
C GLY A 57 -0.28 2.52 9.83
N VAL A 58 0.28 2.70 8.63
CA VAL A 58 -0.52 2.88 7.41
C VAL A 58 0.12 2.19 6.22
N ARG A 59 -0.73 1.57 5.40
CA ARG A 59 -0.37 1.02 4.10
C ARG A 59 -1.07 1.81 3.00
N TYR A 60 -0.30 2.21 2.00
CA TYR A 60 -0.79 2.78 0.75
C TYR A 60 -0.50 1.83 -0.39
N SER A 61 -1.51 1.55 -1.21
CA SER A 61 -1.39 0.70 -2.39
C SER A 61 -1.89 1.47 -3.60
N TYR A 62 -1.19 1.33 -4.72
CA TYR A 62 -1.62 1.89 -6.00
C TYR A 62 -1.39 0.92 -7.13
N THR A 63 -2.40 0.80 -7.99
CA THR A 63 -2.24 0.14 -9.28
C THR A 63 -2.79 1.02 -10.41
N PRO A 64 -2.28 0.87 -11.65
CA PRO A 64 -2.83 1.59 -12.79
C PRO A 64 -4.32 1.32 -13.03
N THR A 65 -4.80 0.13 -12.67
CA THR A 65 -6.18 -0.32 -12.92
C THR A 65 -7.16 0.18 -11.86
N LEU A 66 -6.77 0.13 -10.58
CA LEU A 66 -7.66 0.39 -9.45
C LEU A 66 -7.46 1.78 -8.84
N GLY A 67 -6.35 2.43 -9.16
CA GLY A 67 -5.97 3.69 -8.53
C GLY A 67 -5.49 3.47 -7.11
N PHE A 68 -5.85 4.39 -6.21
CA PHE A 68 -5.25 4.51 -4.88
C PHE A 68 -6.10 3.87 -3.79
N PHE A 69 -5.45 3.16 -2.88
CA PHE A 69 -6.03 2.62 -1.65
C PHE A 69 -5.13 2.95 -0.46
N SER A 70 -5.74 3.19 0.69
CA SER A 70 -5.05 3.40 1.96
C SER A 70 -5.79 2.72 3.10
N ALA A 71 -5.04 2.08 3.99
CA ALA A 71 -5.60 1.49 5.19
C ALA A 71 -4.66 1.68 6.38
N VAL A 72 -5.25 1.90 7.56
CA VAL A 72 -4.53 1.77 8.82
C VAL A 72 -4.19 0.30 9.02
N THR A 73 -3.00 0.02 9.54
CA THR A 73 -2.53 -1.35 9.79
C THR A 73 -2.16 -1.57 11.24
N SER A 74 -2.37 -2.80 11.72
CA SER A 74 -1.86 -3.25 13.01
C SER A 74 -0.34 -3.44 12.97
N ALA A 75 0.27 -3.69 14.12
CA ALA A 75 1.69 -4.05 14.21
C ALA A 75 2.03 -5.38 13.50
N SER A 76 1.03 -6.26 13.25
CA SER A 76 1.19 -7.48 12.45
C SER A 76 0.98 -7.26 10.94
N GLY A 77 0.67 -6.03 10.51
CA GLY A 77 0.39 -5.70 9.11
C GLY A 77 -1.06 -5.97 8.68
N GLU A 78 -1.97 -6.29 9.60
CA GLU A 78 -3.38 -6.51 9.27
C GLU A 78 -4.10 -5.18 9.05
N VAL A 79 -5.01 -5.13 8.06
CA VAL A 79 -5.87 -3.96 7.83
C VAL A 79 -6.83 -3.76 9.01
N LEU A 80 -6.80 -2.57 9.60
CA LEU A 80 -7.74 -2.15 10.63
C LEU A 80 -8.86 -1.32 10.03
N VAL A 81 -10.09 -1.77 10.23
CA VAL A 81 -11.30 -1.05 9.81
C VAL A 81 -11.99 -0.49 11.04
N SER A 82 -12.22 0.83 11.06
CA SER A 82 -12.92 1.47 12.16
C SER A 82 -14.41 1.10 12.18
N GLU A 83 -15.01 1.12 13.37
CA GLU A 83 -16.44 0.91 13.56
C GLU A 83 -17.27 1.84 12.66
N ALA A 84 -16.88 3.12 12.55
CA ALA A 84 -17.58 4.09 11.70
C ALA A 84 -17.58 3.66 10.22
N ARG A 85 -16.46 3.14 9.70
CA ARG A 85 -16.38 2.65 8.31
C ARG A 85 -17.22 1.39 8.10
N LEU A 86 -17.29 0.50 9.10
CA LEU A 86 -18.15 -0.68 9.05
C LEU A 86 -19.64 -0.29 9.03
N ARG A 87 -20.06 0.64 9.89
CA ARG A 87 -21.45 1.14 9.91
C ARG A 87 -21.84 1.77 8.58
N ASP A 88 -20.98 2.63 8.05
CA ASP A 88 -21.17 3.30 6.75
C ASP A 88 -21.24 2.29 5.58
N ALA A 89 -20.42 1.24 5.59
CA ALA A 89 -20.54 0.13 4.62
C ALA A 89 -21.89 -0.62 4.74
N MET A 90 -22.36 -0.91 5.95
CA MET A 90 -23.66 -1.56 6.16
C MET A 90 -24.82 -0.68 5.68
N GLU A 91 -24.77 0.62 5.96
CA GLU A 91 -25.79 1.58 5.52
C GLU A 91 -25.83 1.70 3.99
N ARG A 92 -24.67 1.80 3.33
CA ARG A 92 -24.58 1.79 1.86
C ARG A 92 -25.13 0.50 1.27
N ALA A 93 -24.74 -0.65 1.81
CA ALA A 93 -25.21 -1.95 1.34
C ALA A 93 -26.74 -2.04 1.39
N ALA A 94 -27.34 -1.64 2.52
CA ALA A 94 -28.78 -1.61 2.68
C ALA A 94 -29.47 -0.60 1.74
N ALA A 95 -28.93 0.61 1.60
CA ALA A 95 -29.53 1.67 0.79
C ALA A 95 -29.47 1.41 -0.72
N GLN A 96 -28.41 0.75 -1.19
CA GLN A 96 -28.15 0.50 -2.60
C GLN A 96 -28.47 -0.94 -3.03
N GLY A 97 -28.87 -1.80 -2.10
CA GLY A 97 -29.10 -3.23 -2.36
C GLY A 97 -27.84 -3.99 -2.76
N LEU A 98 -26.67 -3.56 -2.26
CA LEU A 98 -25.38 -4.22 -2.51
C LEU A 98 -25.16 -5.36 -1.50
N ASP A 99 -24.30 -6.30 -1.87
CA ASP A 99 -23.83 -7.32 -0.93
C ASP A 99 -22.88 -6.70 0.10
N LEU A 100 -23.12 -6.96 1.38
CA LEU A 100 -22.25 -6.52 2.46
C LEU A 100 -20.85 -7.12 2.34
N ALA A 101 -20.72 -8.34 1.83
CA ALA A 101 -19.42 -8.97 1.62
C ALA A 101 -18.57 -8.15 0.62
N GLU A 102 -19.18 -7.65 -0.46
CA GLU A 102 -18.51 -6.80 -1.45
C GLU A 102 -18.07 -5.45 -0.84
N GLU A 103 -18.89 -4.84 0.02
CA GLU A 103 -18.50 -3.62 0.72
C GLU A 103 -17.34 -3.85 1.70
N ILE A 104 -17.33 -4.99 2.39
CA ILE A 104 -16.21 -5.38 3.26
C ILE A 104 -14.93 -5.59 2.44
N ASP A 105 -15.00 -6.25 1.28
CA ASP A 105 -13.84 -6.45 0.41
C ASP A 105 -13.23 -5.13 -0.06
N LYS A 106 -14.05 -4.10 -0.34
CA LYS A 106 -13.59 -2.74 -0.64
C LYS A 106 -12.88 -2.10 0.55
N LEU A 107 -13.39 -2.29 1.77
CA LEU A 107 -12.75 -1.77 2.98
C LEU A 107 -11.39 -2.42 3.25
N LEU A 108 -11.27 -3.72 2.98
CA LEU A 108 -10.05 -4.50 3.15
C LEU A 108 -9.02 -4.26 2.03
N GLY A 109 -9.45 -3.75 0.89
CA GLY A 109 -8.58 -3.51 -0.26
C GLY A 109 -8.24 -4.79 -1.03
N ARG A 110 -9.11 -5.81 -0.98
CA ARG A 110 -8.88 -7.13 -1.61
C ARG A 110 -8.41 -7.02 -3.07
N ALA A 111 -9.05 -6.16 -3.86
CA ALA A 111 -8.70 -6.01 -5.27
C ALA A 111 -7.25 -5.53 -5.48
N TRP A 112 -6.72 -4.69 -4.59
CA TRP A 112 -5.31 -4.26 -4.63
C TRP A 112 -4.39 -5.40 -4.23
N ASP A 113 -4.73 -6.14 -3.18
CA ASP A 113 -3.96 -7.31 -2.77
C ASP A 113 -3.89 -8.33 -3.92
N GLU A 114 -5.02 -8.67 -4.56
CA GLU A 114 -5.07 -9.60 -5.70
C GLU A 114 -4.24 -9.14 -6.91
N GLU A 115 -4.26 -7.84 -7.24
CA GLU A 115 -3.45 -7.32 -8.36
C GLU A 115 -1.95 -7.28 -8.02
N LEU A 116 -1.59 -6.99 -6.77
CA LEU A 116 -0.19 -6.85 -6.34
C LEU A 116 0.46 -8.18 -5.95
N GLU A 117 -0.32 -9.18 -5.55
CA GLU A 117 0.16 -10.46 -5.04
C GLU A 117 1.17 -11.16 -5.96
N PRO A 118 0.97 -11.26 -7.30
CA PRO A 118 1.95 -11.89 -8.19
C PRO A 118 3.32 -11.19 -8.16
N PHE A 119 3.34 -9.88 -7.90
CA PHE A 119 4.57 -9.09 -7.83
C PHE A 119 5.28 -9.25 -6.48
N ARG A 120 4.58 -9.61 -5.40
CA ARG A 120 5.17 -9.87 -4.08
C ARG A 120 6.03 -11.14 -4.09
N TYR A 121 5.45 -12.27 -4.50
CA TYR A 121 6.17 -13.56 -4.55
C TYR A 121 7.36 -13.55 -5.50
N ALA A 122 7.26 -12.83 -6.61
CA ALA A 122 8.34 -12.69 -7.58
C ALA A 122 9.57 -11.93 -7.03
N GLY A 123 9.54 -11.48 -5.78
CA GLY A 123 10.62 -10.77 -5.08
C GLY A 123 11.30 -11.55 -3.97
N GLU A 124 10.84 -12.76 -3.65
CA GLU A 124 11.51 -13.62 -2.66
C GLU A 124 12.93 -13.97 -3.16
N GLY A 125 13.90 -13.16 -2.79
CA GLY A 125 15.30 -13.27 -3.24
C GLY A 125 16.04 -11.94 -3.39
N ALA A 126 15.34 -10.80 -3.39
CA ALA A 126 15.95 -9.48 -3.50
C ALA A 126 16.63 -9.05 -2.17
N PRO A 127 17.87 -8.52 -2.20
CA PRO A 127 18.54 -8.06 -0.99
C PRO A 127 17.90 -6.77 -0.45
N VAL A 128 17.46 -6.80 0.82
CA VAL A 128 16.84 -5.67 1.52
C VAL A 128 17.90 -4.69 2.04
N ARG A 129 17.82 -3.40 1.68
CA ARG A 129 18.75 -2.35 2.14
C ARG A 129 18.04 -1.24 2.92
N TRP A 130 18.67 -0.78 4.00
CA TRP A 130 18.17 0.26 4.91
C TRP A 130 18.79 1.63 4.60
N LEU A 131 17.98 2.69 4.50
CA LEU A 131 18.45 4.07 4.50
C LEU A 131 18.08 4.78 5.81
N HIS A 132 19.07 5.36 6.46
CA HIS A 132 18.90 6.24 7.63
C HIS A 132 18.87 7.69 7.15
N ALA A 133 17.90 8.47 7.65
CA ALA A 133 17.96 9.92 7.51
C ALA A 133 19.14 10.46 8.35
N THR A 134 20.23 10.84 7.70
CA THR A 134 21.29 11.63 8.33
C THR A 134 20.99 13.11 8.11
N GLY A 135 20.56 13.80 9.16
CA GLY A 135 20.37 15.26 9.16
C GLY A 135 19.26 15.70 10.10
#